data_AF-A0A6A9QPG3-F1
#
_entry.id   AF-A0A6A9QPG3-F1
#
_cell.length_a   1.000
_cell.length_b   1.000
_cell.length_c   1.000
_cell.angle_alpha   90.00
_cell.angle_beta   90.00
_cell.angle_gamma   90.00
#
_symmetry.space_group_name_H-M   'P 1'
#
loop_
_entity.id
_entity.type
_entity.pdbx_description
1 polymer ?
#
loop_
_entity_poly.entity_id
_entity_poly.type
_entity_poly.pdbx_seq_one_letter_code
_entity_poly.pdbx_strand_id
1 'polypeptide(L)'
;MLESIKPMSKGQEELLNALTNSNYNIIGVFGPTGTGKSLFSLAYSIDAVSTGKFRKLIVAKPIVDVVTQEELTRKEYDKYEDMVKDYIKDVLGGFAEEKTIDDLFSSGKIEVLDSRYLRGRSFNDSIIFLDDVQLMKPESVLELFIRSGKNSRLIIAGDPVFQTLSNEADSSEIIREVLLNEKDAKVVDLGIKDIVRAGTKRGIRLLLEYKLRSRKLSEAEKKVMDSAKIRAPDADIITVVEFSEEKKKLNITSEHVPDALIVVKEGNAGRLIGKSGERINGIESDTKMKVRVVELKLDFKDMIRAVHPLPWVVKHVEDVDFQGNELVVRLKKESGGFIGQKGVNIRLVEYVIKQMFNVGVRVIQPNEENQS
;
A
#
# COMPACT_ATOMS: atom_id res chain seq x y z
N MET A 1 25.25 -3.43 -11.89
CA MET A 1 23.83 -3.68 -12.25
C MET A 1 22.93 -2.54 -11.79
N LEU A 2 22.97 -2.21 -10.49
CA LEU A 2 22.13 -1.17 -9.88
C LEU A 2 22.19 0.20 -10.59
N GLU A 3 23.37 0.60 -11.09
CA GLU A 3 23.58 1.87 -11.82
C GLU A 3 22.77 1.99 -13.13
N SER A 4 22.36 0.86 -13.72
CA SER A 4 21.52 0.85 -14.92
C SER A 4 20.03 1.11 -14.63
N ILE A 5 19.62 0.98 -13.37
CA ILE A 5 18.22 1.16 -12.94
C ILE A 5 18.08 2.58 -12.38
N LYS A 6 17.40 3.45 -13.14
CA LYS A 6 17.15 4.82 -12.72
C LYS A 6 15.83 4.93 -11.94
N PRO A 7 15.82 5.57 -10.76
CA PRO A 7 14.57 5.89 -10.07
C PRO A 7 13.72 6.84 -10.93
N MET A 8 12.43 6.57 -10.98
CA MET A 8 11.45 7.33 -11.77
C MET A 8 10.48 8.12 -10.88
N SER A 9 10.64 8.04 -9.56
CA SER A 9 9.89 8.78 -8.55
C SER A 9 10.78 9.10 -7.35
N LYS A 10 10.35 10.06 -6.52
CA LYS A 10 11.04 10.40 -5.27
C LYS A 10 11.09 9.22 -4.30
N GLY A 11 10.03 8.41 -4.21
CA GLY A 11 10.03 7.23 -3.34
C GLY A 11 11.03 6.17 -3.81
N GLN A 12 11.18 5.96 -5.12
CA GLN A 12 12.20 5.07 -5.66
C GLN A 12 13.62 5.60 -5.43
N GLU A 13 13.81 6.91 -5.50
CA GLU A 13 15.08 7.55 -5.15
C GLU A 13 15.40 7.36 -3.66
N GLU A 14 14.43 7.56 -2.77
CA GLU A 14 14.58 7.28 -1.34
C GLU A 14 14.92 5.80 -1.08
N LEU A 15 14.28 4.87 -1.78
CA LEU A 15 14.60 3.45 -1.71
C LEU A 15 16.05 3.17 -2.13
N LEU A 16 16.49 3.72 -3.27
CA LEU A 16 17.86 3.54 -3.74
C LEU A 16 18.87 4.12 -2.74
N ASN A 17 18.58 5.29 -2.18
CA ASN A 17 19.41 5.92 -1.15
C ASN A 17 19.47 5.07 0.12
N ALA A 18 18.35 4.51 0.57
CA ALA A 18 18.30 3.61 1.72
C ALA A 18 19.14 2.35 1.49
N LEU A 19 19.01 1.72 0.30
CA LEU A 19 19.77 0.53 -0.08
C LEU A 19 21.28 0.77 -0.15
N THR A 20 21.71 1.93 -0.62
CA THR A 20 23.13 2.26 -0.81
C THR A 20 23.79 2.83 0.45
N ASN A 21 23.01 3.33 1.41
CA ASN A 21 23.51 3.84 2.67
C ASN A 21 24.09 2.70 3.55
N SER A 22 25.34 2.85 3.99
CA SER A 22 26.03 1.86 4.84
C SER A 22 25.54 1.84 6.29
N ASN A 23 24.87 2.91 6.76
CA ASN A 23 24.41 3.04 8.14
C ASN A 23 23.17 2.21 8.44
N TYR A 24 22.44 1.78 7.41
CA TYR A 24 21.26 0.94 7.58
C TYR A 24 21.63 -0.54 7.42
N ASN A 25 21.38 -1.32 8.47
CA ASN A 25 21.52 -2.77 8.46
C ASN A 25 20.18 -3.45 8.15
N ILE A 26 19.07 -2.76 8.43
CA ILE A 26 17.72 -3.24 8.14
C ILE A 26 17.00 -2.22 7.27
N ILE A 27 16.38 -2.69 6.19
CA ILE A 27 15.65 -1.83 5.25
C ILE A 27 14.27 -2.46 5.03
N GLY A 28 13.24 -1.77 5.49
CA GLY A 28 11.85 -2.12 5.21
C GLY A 28 11.33 -1.32 4.02
N VAL A 29 10.73 -1.98 3.04
CA VAL A 29 10.21 -1.36 1.82
C VAL A 29 8.76 -1.80 1.64
N PHE A 30 7.82 -0.90 1.86
CA PHE A 30 6.40 -1.24 1.86
C PHE A 30 5.64 -0.43 0.81
N GLY A 31 4.70 -1.05 0.10
CA GLY A 31 3.87 -0.33 -0.86
C GLY A 31 3.28 -1.22 -1.96
N PRO A 32 2.54 -0.65 -2.91
CA PRO A 32 1.87 -1.40 -3.96
C PRO A 32 2.79 -2.23 -4.84
N THR A 33 2.23 -3.23 -5.53
CA THR A 33 2.92 -3.83 -6.69
C THR A 33 3.27 -2.80 -7.77
N GLY A 34 4.39 -2.99 -8.46
CA GLY A 34 4.84 -2.12 -9.55
C GLY A 34 5.56 -0.84 -9.14
N THR A 35 5.81 -0.62 -7.84
CA THR A 35 6.60 0.51 -7.31
C THR A 35 8.11 0.28 -7.33
N GLY A 36 8.56 -0.94 -7.63
CA GLY A 36 9.99 -1.28 -7.78
C GLY A 36 10.65 -1.92 -6.56
N LYS A 37 9.92 -2.21 -5.47
CA LYS A 37 10.44 -2.83 -4.23
C LYS A 37 11.44 -3.95 -4.50
N SER A 38 11.00 -5.00 -5.20
CA SER A 38 11.80 -6.19 -5.46
C SER A 38 12.88 -5.93 -6.52
N LEU A 39 12.63 -5.06 -7.50
CA LEU A 39 13.61 -4.67 -8.53
C LEU A 39 14.85 -4.02 -7.91
N PHE A 40 14.68 -2.95 -7.13
CA PHE A 40 15.81 -2.25 -6.51
C PHE A 40 16.50 -3.13 -5.46
N SER A 41 15.73 -3.87 -4.66
CA SER A 41 16.27 -4.75 -3.62
C SER A 41 17.11 -5.89 -4.20
N LEU A 42 16.62 -6.58 -5.23
CA LEU A 42 17.37 -7.65 -5.90
C LEU A 42 18.58 -7.10 -6.66
N ALA A 43 18.42 -6.01 -7.39
CA ALA A 43 19.52 -5.40 -8.13
C ALA A 43 20.67 -4.97 -7.20
N TYR A 44 20.36 -4.31 -6.08
CA TYR A 44 21.35 -3.98 -5.07
C TYR A 44 22.02 -5.24 -4.51
N SER A 45 21.22 -6.25 -4.17
CA SER A 45 21.72 -7.46 -3.52
C SER A 45 22.66 -8.27 -4.40
N ILE A 46 22.29 -8.45 -5.67
CA ILE A 46 23.11 -9.17 -6.65
C ILE A 46 24.40 -8.41 -6.95
N ASP A 47 24.35 -7.08 -7.11
CA ASP A 47 25.54 -6.26 -7.35
C ASP A 47 26.52 -6.36 -6.17
N ALA A 48 26.00 -6.30 -4.94
CA ALA A 48 26.80 -6.41 -3.73
C ALA A 48 27.43 -7.80 -3.53
N VAL A 49 26.75 -8.87 -3.94
CA VAL A 49 27.31 -10.24 -3.90
C VAL A 49 28.28 -10.50 -5.05
N SER A 50 28.02 -9.92 -6.23
CA SER A 50 28.89 -10.05 -7.40
C SER A 50 30.22 -9.34 -7.21
N THR A 51 30.21 -8.17 -6.56
CA THR A 51 31.40 -7.39 -6.21
C THR A 51 32.12 -7.88 -4.95
N GLY A 52 31.57 -8.88 -4.25
CA GLY A 52 32.16 -9.46 -3.04
C GLY A 52 31.96 -8.63 -1.77
N LYS A 53 31.12 -7.58 -1.79
CA LYS A 53 30.73 -6.81 -0.59
C LYS A 53 30.02 -7.70 0.43
N PHE A 54 29.18 -8.61 -0.05
CA PHE A 54 28.62 -9.71 0.75
C PHE A 54 28.96 -11.04 0.10
N ARG A 55 29.05 -12.09 0.91
CA ARG A 55 29.36 -13.45 0.45
C ARG A 55 28.18 -14.10 -0.25
N LYS A 56 26.96 -13.84 0.23
CA LYS A 56 25.75 -14.55 -0.20
C LYS A 56 24.50 -13.67 -0.13
N LEU A 57 23.59 -13.87 -1.09
CA LEU A 57 22.20 -13.41 -1.03
C LEU A 57 21.32 -14.59 -0.65
N ILE A 58 20.52 -14.43 0.39
CA ILE A 58 19.50 -15.38 0.84
C ILE A 58 18.14 -14.78 0.51
N VAL A 59 17.35 -15.49 -0.29
CA VAL A 59 16.00 -15.03 -0.70
C VAL A 59 14.96 -15.92 -0.03
N ALA A 60 14.04 -15.32 0.73
CA ALA A 60 12.84 -16.00 1.21
C ALA A 60 11.61 -15.32 0.61
N LYS A 61 10.88 -16.08 -0.21
CA LYS A 61 9.66 -15.63 -0.88
C LYS A 61 8.60 -16.72 -0.73
N PRO A 62 7.44 -16.45 -0.13
CA PRO A 62 6.40 -17.46 0.00
C PRO A 62 5.87 -17.79 -1.41
N ILE A 63 5.83 -19.08 -1.75
CA ILE A 63 5.14 -19.52 -2.97
C ILE A 63 3.83 -20.15 -2.52
N VAL A 64 2.76 -19.41 -2.77
CA VAL A 64 1.39 -19.77 -2.40
C VAL A 64 0.61 -20.09 -3.67
N ASP A 65 -0.08 -21.21 -3.69
CA ASP A 65 -1.04 -21.50 -4.75
C ASP A 65 -2.21 -20.49 -4.68
N VAL A 66 -2.48 -19.81 -5.80
CA VAL A 66 -3.45 -18.70 -5.85
C VAL A 66 -4.90 -19.19 -5.67
N VAL A 67 -5.16 -20.49 -5.86
CA VAL A 67 -6.48 -21.11 -5.76
C VAL A 67 -6.66 -21.81 -4.41
N THR A 68 -5.73 -22.66 -4.01
CA THR A 68 -5.85 -23.45 -2.77
C THR A 68 -5.37 -22.68 -1.54
N GLN A 69 -4.63 -21.59 -1.74
CA GLN A 69 -3.88 -20.88 -0.69
C GLN A 69 -2.89 -21.78 0.06
N GLU A 70 -2.62 -22.98 -0.45
CA GLU A 70 -1.61 -23.87 0.13
C GLU A 70 -0.23 -23.36 -0.28
N GLU A 71 0.64 -23.19 0.71
CA GLU A 71 2.03 -22.90 0.46
C GLU A 71 2.76 -24.17 0.02
N LEU A 72 3.53 -24.07 -1.07
CA LEU A 72 4.44 -25.12 -1.50
C LEU A 72 5.39 -25.49 -0.34
N THR A 73 5.53 -26.79 -0.07
CA THR A 73 6.35 -27.29 1.03
C THR A 73 7.53 -28.11 0.51
N ARG A 74 8.50 -28.37 1.40
CA ARG A 74 9.79 -29.04 1.16
C ARG A 74 9.79 -30.33 0.32
N LYS A 75 8.65 -30.97 0.06
CA LYS A 75 8.56 -32.11 -0.87
C LYS A 75 8.86 -31.72 -2.34
N GLU A 76 8.87 -30.43 -2.65
CA GLU A 76 9.14 -29.87 -3.99
C GLU A 76 10.24 -28.79 -3.95
N TYR A 77 11.27 -28.94 -3.11
CA TYR A 77 12.30 -27.91 -2.91
C TYR A 77 13.00 -27.46 -4.20
N ASP A 78 13.36 -28.40 -5.09
CA ASP A 78 14.01 -28.06 -6.37
C ASP A 78 13.09 -27.17 -7.24
N LYS A 79 11.79 -27.49 -7.27
CA LYS A 79 10.77 -26.70 -7.97
C LYS A 79 10.58 -25.32 -7.32
N TYR A 80 10.69 -25.23 -5.99
CA TYR A 80 10.63 -23.94 -5.29
C TYR A 80 11.84 -23.06 -5.64
N GLU A 81 13.05 -23.62 -5.65
CA GLU A 81 14.26 -22.91 -6.06
C GLU A 81 14.17 -22.42 -7.51
N ASP A 82 13.75 -23.29 -8.44
CA ASP A 82 13.56 -22.95 -9.84
C ASP A 82 12.54 -21.81 -10.02
N MET A 83 11.41 -21.85 -9.30
CA MET A 83 10.41 -20.77 -9.34
C MET A 83 10.94 -19.44 -8.79
N VAL A 84 11.72 -19.45 -7.71
CA VAL A 84 12.34 -18.21 -7.19
C VAL A 84 13.42 -17.70 -8.15
N LYS A 85 14.17 -18.60 -8.78
CA LYS A 85 15.18 -18.26 -9.78
C LYS A 85 14.55 -17.60 -11.02
N ASP A 86 13.49 -18.20 -11.57
CA ASP A 86 12.72 -17.62 -12.68
C ASP A 86 12.13 -16.26 -12.30
N TYR A 87 11.60 -16.14 -11.08
CA TYR A 87 11.14 -14.85 -10.55
C TYR A 87 12.25 -13.77 -10.55
N ILE A 88 13.46 -14.10 -10.09
CA ILE A 88 14.58 -13.16 -10.09
C ILE A 88 14.97 -12.76 -11.52
N LYS A 89 14.97 -13.72 -12.46
CA LYS A 89 15.22 -13.45 -13.89
C LYS A 89 14.16 -12.50 -14.46
N ASP A 90 12.89 -12.73 -14.17
CA ASP A 90 11.78 -11.88 -14.63
C ASP A 90 11.87 -10.46 -14.07
N VAL A 91 12.17 -10.32 -12.77
CA VAL A 91 12.29 -9.01 -12.13
C VAL A 91 13.46 -8.21 -12.70
N LEU A 92 14.59 -8.87 -12.95
CA LEU A 92 15.81 -8.24 -13.46
C LEU A 92 15.94 -8.28 -14.99
N GLY A 93 14.91 -8.76 -15.68
CA GLY A 93 14.86 -8.84 -17.13
C GLY A 93 15.18 -7.47 -17.76
N GLY A 94 16.15 -7.46 -18.68
CA GLY A 94 16.63 -6.23 -19.32
C GLY A 94 17.70 -5.45 -18.54
N PHE A 95 18.00 -5.83 -17.29
CA PHE A 95 19.06 -5.24 -16.46
C PHE A 95 20.18 -6.22 -16.10
N ALA A 96 19.88 -7.52 -16.09
CA ALA A 96 20.82 -8.59 -15.84
C ALA A 96 20.79 -9.62 -16.97
N GLU A 97 21.95 -10.16 -17.35
CA GLU A 97 22.01 -11.35 -18.19
C GLU A 97 21.57 -12.57 -17.37
N GLU A 98 20.67 -13.40 -17.90
CA GLU A 98 20.20 -14.61 -17.21
C GLU A 98 21.35 -15.52 -16.77
N LYS A 99 22.39 -15.63 -17.59
CA LYS A 99 23.60 -16.39 -17.29
C LYS A 99 24.27 -15.93 -15.99
N THR A 100 24.29 -14.62 -15.72
CA THR A 100 24.86 -14.09 -14.48
C THR A 100 24.07 -14.59 -13.27
N ILE A 101 22.74 -14.63 -13.36
CA ILE A 101 21.88 -15.16 -12.31
C ILE A 101 22.14 -16.67 -12.15
N ASP A 102 22.17 -17.42 -13.26
CA ASP A 102 22.47 -18.86 -13.25
C ASP A 102 23.82 -19.17 -12.56
N ASP A 103 24.88 -18.45 -12.91
CA ASP A 103 26.23 -18.62 -12.33
C ASP A 103 26.24 -18.31 -10.82
N LEU A 104 25.45 -17.34 -10.35
CA LEU A 104 25.34 -17.02 -8.93
C LEU A 104 24.60 -18.11 -8.14
N PHE A 105 23.58 -18.74 -8.71
CA PHE A 105 22.92 -19.91 -8.13
C PHE A 105 23.87 -21.11 -8.11
N SER A 106 24.51 -21.44 -9.23
CA SER A 106 25.43 -22.60 -9.32
C SER A 106 26.67 -22.47 -8.44
N SER A 107 27.15 -21.25 -8.20
CA SER A 107 28.25 -20.97 -7.24
C SER A 107 27.79 -20.92 -5.78
N GLY A 108 26.49 -21.07 -5.50
CA GLY A 108 25.90 -20.99 -4.16
C GLY A 108 25.95 -19.58 -3.57
N LYS A 109 26.15 -18.54 -4.38
CA LYS A 109 26.13 -17.13 -3.98
C LYS A 109 24.72 -16.60 -3.81
N ILE A 110 23.74 -17.17 -4.50
CA ILE A 110 22.32 -17.01 -4.20
C ILE A 110 21.83 -18.31 -3.58
N GLU A 111 21.10 -18.21 -2.48
CA GLU A 111 20.46 -19.32 -1.81
C GLU A 111 18.99 -18.97 -1.56
N VAL A 112 18.10 -19.90 -1.89
CA VAL A 112 16.68 -19.77 -1.63
C VAL A 112 16.35 -20.42 -0.29
N LEU A 113 15.52 -19.79 0.52
CA LEU A 113 15.20 -20.23 1.86
C LEU A 113 13.70 -20.34 2.09
N ASP A 114 13.27 -21.51 2.55
CA ASP A 114 11.94 -21.70 3.14
C ASP A 114 11.95 -21.17 4.58
N SER A 115 11.12 -20.16 4.84
CA SER A 115 11.04 -19.45 6.13
C SER A 115 10.63 -20.34 7.31
N ARG A 116 10.18 -21.58 7.06
CA ARG A 116 9.83 -22.55 8.12
C ARG A 116 11.01 -23.37 8.63
N TYR A 117 12.16 -23.37 7.95
CA TYR A 117 13.32 -24.20 8.26
C TYR A 117 14.57 -23.40 8.67
N LEU A 118 14.41 -22.52 9.66
CA LEU A 118 15.46 -21.59 10.11
C LEU A 118 16.27 -22.07 11.30
N ARG A 119 15.76 -23.06 12.05
CA ARG A 119 16.32 -23.46 13.35
C ARG A 119 17.78 -23.91 13.21
N GLY A 120 18.66 -23.25 13.96
CA GLY A 120 20.09 -23.59 14.02
C GLY A 120 20.95 -22.96 12.92
N ARG A 121 20.38 -22.13 12.04
CA ARG A 121 21.16 -21.36 11.06
C ARG A 121 21.56 -20.00 11.65
N SER A 122 22.63 -19.42 11.12
CA SER A 122 23.02 -18.02 11.33
C SER A 122 23.64 -17.52 10.04
N PHE A 123 23.22 -16.33 9.61
CA PHE A 123 23.58 -15.78 8.31
C PHE A 123 24.56 -14.65 8.50
N ASN A 124 25.86 -14.97 8.43
CA ASN A 124 26.95 -13.99 8.46
C ASN A 124 27.43 -13.67 7.04
N ASP A 125 27.85 -12.43 6.84
CA ASP A 125 28.35 -11.89 5.57
C ASP A 125 27.31 -12.03 4.44
N SER A 126 26.03 -11.88 4.77
CA SER A 126 24.93 -12.15 3.84
C SER A 126 23.95 -10.98 3.72
N ILE A 127 23.37 -10.84 2.54
CA ILE A 127 22.11 -10.11 2.39
C ILE A 127 20.97 -11.12 2.54
N ILE A 128 19.99 -10.80 3.37
CA ILE A 128 18.75 -11.56 3.52
C ILE A 128 17.64 -10.71 2.91
N PHE A 129 16.97 -11.21 1.88
CA PHE A 129 15.86 -10.54 1.23
C PHE A 129 14.56 -11.31 1.46
N LEU A 130 13.64 -10.70 2.19
CA LEU A 130 12.29 -11.22 2.43
C LEU A 130 11.33 -10.47 1.51
N ASP A 131 10.66 -11.20 0.63
CA ASP A 131 9.74 -10.61 -0.36
C ASP A 131 8.33 -11.15 -0.16
N ASP A 132 7.33 -10.32 -0.44
CA ASP A 132 5.92 -10.60 -0.17
C ASP A 132 5.63 -11.00 1.29
N VAL A 133 6.18 -10.25 2.26
CA VAL A 133 6.02 -10.59 3.68
C VAL A 133 4.57 -10.55 4.18
N GLN A 134 3.65 -9.90 3.47
CA GLN A 134 2.21 -9.96 3.72
C GLN A 134 1.61 -11.37 3.55
N LEU A 135 2.31 -12.26 2.84
CA LEU A 135 1.93 -13.67 2.65
C LEU A 135 2.64 -14.60 3.65
N MET A 136 3.54 -14.08 4.49
CA MET A 136 4.20 -14.87 5.54
C MET A 136 3.49 -14.70 6.88
N LYS A 137 3.73 -15.60 7.83
CA LYS A 137 3.37 -15.37 9.24
C LYS A 137 4.35 -14.39 9.90
N PRO A 138 3.89 -13.51 10.82
CA PRO A 138 4.80 -12.57 11.49
C PRO A 138 5.95 -13.28 12.20
N GLU A 139 5.70 -14.42 12.83
CA GLU A 139 6.71 -15.19 13.56
C GLU A 139 7.84 -15.69 12.66
N SER A 140 7.54 -16.01 11.39
CA SER A 140 8.55 -16.44 10.40
C SER A 140 9.49 -15.30 10.02
N VAL A 141 8.97 -14.07 9.92
CA VAL A 141 9.78 -12.88 9.66
C VAL A 141 10.64 -12.54 10.88
N LEU A 142 10.07 -12.63 12.09
CA LEU A 142 10.79 -12.39 13.34
C LEU A 142 11.93 -13.40 13.57
N GLU A 143 11.72 -14.67 13.23
CA GLU A 143 12.78 -15.67 13.30
C GLU A 143 13.95 -15.31 12.35
N LEU A 144 13.69 -14.71 11.19
CA LEU A 144 14.77 -14.25 10.28
C LEU A 144 15.54 -13.06 10.84
N PHE A 145 14.88 -12.13 11.55
CA PHE A 145 15.59 -11.04 12.25
C PHE A 145 16.65 -11.57 13.20
N ILE A 146 16.29 -12.52 14.07
CA ILE A 146 17.21 -13.06 15.08
C ILE A 146 18.31 -13.96 14.50
N ARG A 147 18.19 -14.36 13.22
CA ARG A 147 19.17 -15.19 12.50
C ARG A 147 20.18 -14.36 11.71
N SER A 148 19.92 -13.06 11.55
CA SER A 148 20.85 -12.13 10.91
C SER A 148 22.11 -11.98 11.75
N GLY A 149 23.24 -12.39 11.18
CA GLY A 149 24.55 -12.45 11.83
C GLY A 149 25.38 -11.19 11.62
N LYS A 150 26.68 -11.31 11.86
CA LYS A 150 27.66 -10.24 11.66
C LYS A 150 27.79 -9.89 10.17
N ASN A 151 28.00 -8.60 9.89
CA ASN A 151 28.20 -8.07 8.55
C ASN A 151 27.09 -8.50 7.57
N SER A 152 25.85 -8.51 8.07
CA SER A 152 24.68 -8.90 7.29
C SER A 152 23.71 -7.74 7.16
N ARG A 153 22.96 -7.76 6.07
CA ARG A 153 21.94 -6.76 5.79
C ARG A 153 20.61 -7.44 5.52
N LEU A 154 19.55 -6.95 6.15
CA LEU A 154 18.22 -7.47 5.98
C LEU A 154 17.36 -6.48 5.19
N ILE A 155 16.75 -6.96 4.11
CA ILE A 155 15.85 -6.19 3.26
C ILE A 155 14.50 -6.88 3.28
N ILE A 156 13.45 -6.14 3.59
CA ILE A 156 12.09 -6.66 3.75
C ILE A 156 11.19 -5.90 2.81
N ALA A 157 10.47 -6.59 1.94
CA ALA A 157 9.53 -6.01 1.00
C ALA A 157 8.12 -6.58 1.20
N GLY A 158 7.12 -5.68 1.25
CA GLY A 158 5.72 -6.07 1.39
C GLY A 158 4.71 -5.04 0.88
N ASP A 159 3.44 -5.42 0.90
CA ASP A 159 2.31 -4.58 0.49
C ASP A 159 1.18 -4.64 1.53
N PRO A 160 1.14 -3.68 2.49
CA PRO A 160 0.21 -3.69 3.63
C PRO A 160 -1.23 -3.29 3.29
N VAL A 161 -1.53 -2.93 2.04
CA VAL A 161 -2.84 -2.33 1.68
C VAL A 161 -3.54 -3.11 0.58
N PHE A 162 -2.82 -3.51 -0.46
CA PHE A 162 -3.46 -4.02 -1.67
C PHE A 162 -3.48 -5.55 -1.72
N GLN A 163 -2.42 -6.21 -1.27
CA GLN A 163 -2.29 -7.67 -1.41
C GLN A 163 -2.78 -8.47 -0.20
N THR A 164 -3.26 -7.81 0.86
CA THR A 164 -3.85 -8.48 2.02
C THR A 164 -5.13 -9.22 1.61
N LEU A 165 -5.13 -10.55 1.83
CA LEU A 165 -6.25 -11.46 1.50
C LEU A 165 -7.20 -11.72 2.68
N SER A 166 -6.78 -11.39 3.91
CA SER A 166 -7.57 -11.58 5.13
C SER A 166 -7.80 -10.26 5.87
N ASN A 167 -8.81 -10.24 6.76
CA ASN A 167 -9.07 -9.12 7.67
C ASN A 167 -8.25 -9.23 8.98
N GLU A 168 -7.29 -10.17 9.05
CA GLU A 168 -6.41 -10.33 10.20
C GLU A 168 -5.20 -9.41 10.09
N ALA A 169 -4.48 -9.22 11.21
CA ALA A 169 -3.34 -8.31 11.26
C ALA A 169 -2.28 -8.72 10.23
N ASP A 170 -2.00 -7.84 9.28
CA ASP A 170 -1.09 -8.09 8.17
C ASP A 170 0.35 -8.13 8.69
N SER A 171 1.08 -9.19 8.36
CA SER A 171 2.50 -9.33 8.70
C SER A 171 3.31 -8.14 8.20
N SER A 172 3.02 -7.61 7.01
CA SER A 172 3.72 -6.44 6.49
C SER A 172 3.45 -5.17 7.29
N GLU A 173 2.23 -5.00 7.84
CA GLU A 173 1.90 -3.90 8.73
C GLU A 173 2.64 -4.01 10.06
N ILE A 174 2.55 -5.17 10.73
CA ILE A 174 3.22 -5.38 12.03
C ILE A 174 4.72 -5.19 11.89
N ILE A 175 5.34 -5.78 10.86
CA ILE A 175 6.78 -5.70 10.65
C ILE A 175 7.19 -4.26 10.31
N ARG A 176 6.40 -3.53 9.53
CA ARG A 176 6.64 -2.11 9.31
C ARG A 176 6.67 -1.32 10.62
N GLU A 177 5.67 -1.50 11.48
CA GLU A 177 5.60 -0.81 12.78
C GLU A 177 6.77 -1.16 13.70
N VAL A 178 7.21 -2.42 13.72
CA VAL A 178 8.40 -2.86 14.47
C VAL A 178 9.67 -2.16 13.99
N LEU A 179 9.78 -1.88 12.68
CA LEU A 179 10.95 -1.22 12.10
C LEU A 179 10.93 0.31 12.26
N LEU A 180 9.76 0.91 12.52
CA LEU A 180 9.69 2.35 12.77
C LEU A 180 10.41 2.71 14.07
N ASN A 181 11.34 3.66 13.97
CA ASN A 181 12.19 4.12 15.07
C ASN A 181 13.21 3.08 15.59
N GLU A 182 13.38 1.95 14.90
CA GLU A 182 14.44 1.00 15.23
C GLU A 182 15.80 1.56 14.80
N LYS A 183 16.82 1.33 15.64
CA LYS A 183 18.16 1.84 15.37
C LYS A 183 18.76 1.11 14.18
N ASP A 184 19.47 1.85 13.32
CA ASP A 184 20.13 1.32 12.12
C ASP A 184 19.13 0.66 11.14
N ALA A 185 17.84 0.96 11.26
CA ALA A 185 16.78 0.58 10.33
C ALA A 185 16.28 1.79 9.54
N LYS A 186 15.89 1.58 8.28
CA LYS A 186 15.17 2.57 7.46
C LYS A 186 13.92 1.94 6.87
N VAL A 187 12.78 2.57 7.13
CA VAL A 187 11.51 2.25 6.47
C VAL A 187 11.34 3.20 5.29
N VAL A 188 11.05 2.64 4.12
CA VAL A 188 10.68 3.36 2.90
C VAL A 188 9.30 2.90 2.48
N ASP A 189 8.35 3.83 2.50
CA ASP A 189 6.99 3.57 2.08
C ASP A 189 6.76 4.17 0.68
N LEU A 190 6.37 3.31 -0.25
CA LEU A 190 6.03 3.66 -1.62
C LEU A 190 4.51 3.72 -1.77
N GLY A 191 4.02 4.76 -2.45
CA GLY A 191 2.62 4.98 -2.72
C GLY A 191 2.18 4.53 -4.11
N ILE A 192 0.94 4.83 -4.47
CA ILE A 192 0.41 4.57 -5.82
C ILE A 192 1.13 5.43 -6.87
N LYS A 193 1.63 6.60 -6.48
CA LYS A 193 2.35 7.51 -7.39
C LYS A 193 3.72 6.99 -7.79
N ASP A 194 4.33 6.13 -6.97
CA ASP A 194 5.61 5.47 -7.27
C ASP A 194 5.47 4.32 -8.28
N ILE A 195 4.23 3.95 -8.65
CA ILE A 195 3.99 2.93 -9.69
C ILE A 195 4.38 3.51 -11.06
N VAL A 196 5.31 2.86 -11.73
CA VAL A 196 5.78 3.26 -13.08
C VAL A 196 4.92 2.63 -14.18
N ARG A 197 4.44 1.41 -13.98
CA ARG A 197 3.73 0.63 -14.99
C ARG A 197 2.25 1.05 -15.09
N ALA A 198 1.84 1.58 -16.24
CA ALA A 198 0.45 2.03 -16.47
C ALA A 198 -0.58 0.90 -16.28
N GLY A 199 -0.24 -0.33 -16.72
CA GLY A 199 -1.09 -1.52 -16.50
C GLY A 199 -1.34 -1.82 -15.02
N THR A 200 -0.31 -1.61 -14.18
CA THR A 200 -0.42 -1.84 -12.73
C THR A 200 -1.31 -0.81 -12.06
N LYS A 201 -1.24 0.48 -12.44
CA LYS A 201 -2.20 1.49 -11.94
C LYS A 201 -3.64 1.11 -12.25
N ARG A 202 -3.91 0.64 -13.48
CA ARG A 202 -5.23 0.12 -13.84
C ARG A 202 -5.63 -1.07 -12.95
N GLY A 203 -4.71 -2.01 -12.71
CA GLY A 203 -4.93 -3.14 -11.81
C GLY A 203 -5.31 -2.73 -10.39
N ILE A 204 -4.56 -1.80 -9.78
CA ILE A 204 -4.85 -1.27 -8.43
C ILE A 204 -6.22 -0.60 -8.38
N ARG A 205 -6.58 0.20 -9.39
CA ARG A 205 -7.92 0.81 -9.46
C ARG A 205 -9.03 -0.23 -9.51
N LEU A 206 -8.86 -1.29 -10.32
CA LEU A 206 -9.83 -2.39 -10.41
C LEU A 206 -9.92 -3.19 -9.10
N LEU A 207 -8.80 -3.38 -8.41
CA LEU A 207 -8.76 -4.02 -7.10
C LEU A 207 -9.50 -3.19 -6.04
N LEU A 208 -9.30 -1.87 -6.01
CA LEU A 208 -10.05 -0.97 -5.14
C LEU A 208 -11.55 -1.01 -5.47
N GLU A 209 -11.92 -1.00 -6.75
CA GLU A 209 -13.31 -1.15 -7.20
C GLU A 209 -13.91 -2.47 -6.70
N TYR A 210 -13.18 -3.59 -6.83
CA TYR A 210 -13.59 -4.89 -6.30
C TYR A 210 -13.80 -4.86 -4.79
N LYS A 211 -12.81 -4.38 -4.01
CA LYS A 211 -12.91 -4.29 -2.54
C LYS A 211 -14.14 -3.46 -2.11
N LEU A 212 -14.38 -2.32 -2.75
CA LEU A 212 -15.52 -1.44 -2.44
C LEU A 212 -16.88 -2.03 -2.82
N ARG A 213 -16.96 -2.81 -3.91
CA ARG A 213 -18.18 -3.53 -4.31
C ARG A 213 -18.48 -4.73 -3.41
N SER A 214 -17.45 -5.41 -2.92
CA SER A 214 -17.56 -6.59 -2.06
C SER A 214 -17.84 -6.26 -0.58
N ARG A 215 -17.76 -4.98 -0.20
CA ARG A 215 -18.08 -4.50 1.15
C ARG A 215 -19.52 -4.82 1.54
N LYS A 216 -19.72 -5.22 2.80
CA LYS A 216 -21.05 -5.32 3.41
C LYS A 216 -21.59 -3.92 3.69
N LEU A 217 -22.73 -3.58 3.09
CA LEU A 217 -23.42 -2.31 3.30
C LEU A 217 -24.33 -2.37 4.53
N SER A 218 -24.37 -1.28 5.30
CA SER A 218 -25.35 -1.08 6.36
C SER A 218 -26.76 -0.89 5.78
N GLU A 219 -27.81 -1.00 6.60
CA GLU A 219 -29.19 -0.76 6.14
C GLU A 219 -29.39 0.68 5.62
N ALA A 220 -28.71 1.66 6.24
CA ALA A 220 -28.71 3.04 5.78
C ALA A 220 -28.05 3.19 4.40
N GLU A 221 -26.90 2.56 4.19
CA GLU A 221 -26.18 2.57 2.92
C GLU A 221 -26.95 1.85 1.81
N LYS A 222 -27.61 0.73 2.12
CA LYS A 222 -28.50 0.02 1.19
C LYS A 222 -29.65 0.89 0.73
N LYS A 223 -30.30 1.60 1.66
CA LYS A 223 -31.40 2.54 1.32
C LYS A 223 -30.96 3.60 0.31
N VAL A 224 -29.77 4.18 0.51
CA VAL A 224 -29.21 5.17 -0.41
C VAL A 224 -28.82 4.52 -1.75
N MET A 225 -28.19 3.34 -1.71
CA MET A 225 -27.82 2.57 -2.90
C MET A 225 -29.05 2.22 -3.77
N ASP A 226 -30.14 1.77 -3.17
CA ASP A 226 -31.34 1.36 -3.89
C ASP A 226 -32.06 2.55 -4.52
N SER A 227 -32.20 3.66 -3.78
CA SER A 227 -32.74 4.91 -4.34
C SER A 227 -31.88 5.43 -5.49
N ALA A 228 -30.55 5.37 -5.35
CA ALA A 228 -29.62 5.77 -6.40
C ALA A 228 -29.77 4.92 -7.67
N LYS A 229 -29.89 3.59 -7.54
CA LYS A 229 -30.13 2.68 -8.68
C LYS A 229 -31.47 2.91 -9.37
N ILE A 230 -32.53 3.23 -8.61
CA ILE A 230 -33.86 3.51 -9.17
C ILE A 230 -33.83 4.81 -9.98
N ARG A 231 -33.20 5.86 -9.45
CA ARG A 231 -33.21 7.21 -10.06
C ARG A 231 -32.17 7.38 -11.17
N ALA A 232 -31.07 6.64 -11.12
CA ALA A 232 -29.99 6.70 -12.10
C ALA A 232 -29.56 5.27 -12.53
N PRO A 233 -30.43 4.51 -13.22
CA PRO A 233 -30.15 3.14 -13.61
C PRO A 233 -28.97 3.00 -14.60
N ASP A 234 -28.61 4.09 -15.28
CA ASP A 234 -27.49 4.20 -16.21
C ASP A 234 -26.16 4.63 -15.55
N ALA A 235 -26.17 4.92 -14.25
CA ALA A 235 -24.98 5.25 -13.48
C ALA A 235 -24.34 3.99 -12.87
N ASP A 236 -23.03 3.82 -13.09
CA ASP A 236 -22.28 2.73 -12.48
C ASP A 236 -21.85 3.10 -11.05
N ILE A 237 -22.66 2.68 -10.08
CA ILE A 237 -22.42 2.89 -8.65
C ILE A 237 -21.55 1.76 -8.09
N ILE A 238 -20.47 2.12 -7.41
CA ILE A 238 -19.52 1.19 -6.80
C ILE A 238 -19.95 0.86 -5.38
N THR A 239 -20.16 1.90 -4.55
CA THR A 239 -20.45 1.72 -3.12
C THR A 239 -21.05 3.00 -2.51
N VAL A 240 -21.63 2.91 -1.30
CA VAL A 240 -22.14 4.07 -0.54
C VAL A 240 -21.63 4.04 0.88
N VAL A 241 -20.97 5.10 1.35
CA VAL A 241 -20.51 5.22 2.74
C VAL A 241 -21.36 6.23 3.49
N GLU A 242 -22.04 5.77 4.55
CA GLU A 242 -22.88 6.62 5.40
C GLU A 242 -22.17 6.96 6.72
N PHE A 243 -22.27 8.21 7.16
CA PHE A 243 -21.53 8.73 8.32
C PHE A 243 -22.26 9.86 9.07
N SER A 244 -23.59 9.92 8.98
CA SER A 244 -24.41 10.92 9.67
C SER A 244 -24.34 10.78 11.20
N GLU A 245 -24.30 9.55 11.72
CA GLU A 245 -24.15 9.32 13.15
C GLU A 245 -22.76 9.73 13.65
N GLU A 246 -21.71 9.50 12.85
CA GLU A 246 -20.36 9.93 13.20
C GLU A 246 -20.23 11.46 13.17
N LYS A 247 -20.85 12.11 12.18
CA LYS A 247 -20.96 13.57 12.10
C LYS A 247 -21.62 14.15 13.36
N LYS A 248 -22.69 13.53 13.88
CA LYS A 248 -23.35 13.93 15.14
C LYS A 248 -22.44 13.76 16.35
N LYS A 249 -21.78 12.60 16.51
CA LYS A 249 -20.85 12.34 17.61
C LYS A 249 -19.70 13.34 17.66
N LEU A 250 -19.20 13.75 16.50
CA LEU A 250 -18.12 14.72 16.35
C LEU A 250 -18.60 16.19 16.48
N ASN A 251 -19.90 16.42 16.72
CA ASN A 251 -20.53 17.75 16.79
C ASN A 251 -20.30 18.60 15.52
N ILE A 252 -20.28 17.96 14.36
CA ILE A 252 -20.09 18.65 13.07
C ILE A 252 -21.46 19.11 12.56
N THR A 253 -21.73 20.41 12.71
CA THR A 253 -23.00 21.04 12.29
C THR A 253 -22.97 21.63 10.88
N SER A 254 -21.82 21.59 10.21
CA SER A 254 -21.63 22.16 8.87
C SER A 254 -22.56 21.50 7.84
N GLU A 255 -23.41 22.31 7.20
CA GLU A 255 -24.26 21.85 6.09
C GLU A 255 -23.46 21.41 4.87
N HIS A 256 -22.19 21.81 4.75
CA HIS A 256 -21.33 21.41 3.64
C HIS A 256 -20.87 19.95 3.72
N VAL A 257 -21.07 19.29 4.85
CA VAL A 257 -20.74 17.88 5.04
C VAL A 257 -21.98 17.04 4.74
N PRO A 258 -21.93 16.15 3.73
CA PRO A 258 -23.04 15.27 3.44
C PRO A 258 -23.19 14.22 4.56
N ASP A 259 -24.32 13.54 4.57
CA ASP A 259 -24.61 12.43 5.48
C ASP A 259 -24.14 11.09 4.89
N ALA A 260 -24.09 10.99 3.55
CA ALA A 260 -23.53 9.85 2.84
C ALA A 260 -22.73 10.25 1.59
N LEU A 261 -21.74 9.42 1.25
CA LEU A 261 -20.90 9.53 0.07
C LEU A 261 -21.21 8.37 -0.89
N ILE A 262 -21.68 8.69 -2.08
CA ILE A 262 -21.89 7.71 -3.16
C ILE A 262 -20.65 7.69 -4.05
N VAL A 263 -19.98 6.55 -4.10
CA VAL A 263 -18.80 6.33 -4.92
C VAL A 263 -19.25 5.68 -6.23
N VAL A 264 -18.93 6.33 -7.35
CA VAL A 264 -19.26 5.86 -8.69
C VAL A 264 -18.00 5.60 -9.50
N LYS A 265 -18.15 4.85 -10.58
CA LYS A 265 -17.07 4.67 -11.55
C LYS A 265 -16.74 5.97 -12.24
N GLU A 266 -15.47 6.19 -12.55
CA GLU A 266 -15.00 7.36 -13.30
C GLU A 266 -15.84 7.60 -14.57
N GLY A 267 -16.29 8.84 -14.78
CA GLY A 267 -17.17 9.25 -15.86
C GLY A 267 -18.67 9.08 -15.58
N ASN A 268 -19.07 8.56 -14.41
CA ASN A 268 -20.49 8.32 -14.08
C ASN A 268 -21.09 9.36 -13.13
N ALA A 269 -20.31 10.29 -12.57
CA ALA A 269 -20.84 11.26 -11.60
C ALA A 269 -21.98 12.10 -12.20
N GLY A 270 -21.84 12.57 -13.44
CA GLY A 270 -22.88 13.34 -14.13
C GLY A 270 -24.19 12.56 -14.31
N ARG A 271 -24.11 11.24 -14.53
CA ARG A 271 -25.30 10.37 -14.68
C ARG A 271 -26.05 10.24 -13.36
N LEU A 272 -25.32 10.14 -12.24
CA LEU A 272 -25.95 10.06 -10.92
C LEU A 272 -26.51 11.41 -10.46
N ILE A 273 -25.84 12.51 -10.78
CA ILE A 273 -26.26 13.87 -10.39
C ILE A 273 -27.49 14.32 -11.20
N GLY A 274 -27.49 14.08 -12.51
CA GLY A 274 -28.49 14.65 -13.43
C GLY A 274 -28.09 16.04 -13.93
N LYS A 275 -28.80 16.56 -14.95
CA LYS A 275 -28.44 17.82 -15.64
C LYS A 275 -28.48 19.04 -14.72
N SER A 276 -29.42 19.05 -13.80
CA SER A 276 -29.69 20.14 -12.85
C SER A 276 -29.70 19.63 -11.40
N GLY A 277 -29.08 18.48 -11.14
CA GLY A 277 -29.14 17.83 -9.83
C GLY A 277 -30.46 17.11 -9.53
N GLU A 278 -31.34 16.94 -10.52
CA GLU A 278 -32.68 16.38 -10.32
C GLU A 278 -32.65 14.95 -9.76
N ARG A 279 -31.65 14.16 -10.14
CA ARG A 279 -31.50 12.77 -9.69
C ARG A 279 -30.96 12.71 -8.26
N ILE A 280 -29.89 13.46 -7.98
CA ILE A 280 -29.30 13.52 -6.63
C ILE A 280 -30.29 14.09 -5.61
N ASN A 281 -31.00 15.17 -5.94
CA ASN A 281 -32.04 15.75 -5.07
C ASN A 281 -33.18 14.76 -4.80
N GLY A 282 -33.51 13.94 -5.80
CA GLY A 282 -34.45 12.84 -5.65
C GLY A 282 -33.97 11.79 -4.64
N ILE A 283 -32.71 11.40 -4.70
CA ILE A 283 -32.11 10.44 -3.75
C ILE A 283 -32.17 11.01 -2.33
N GLU A 284 -31.83 12.29 -2.16
CA GLU A 284 -31.92 12.97 -0.86
C GLU A 284 -33.35 13.00 -0.32
N SER A 285 -34.33 13.25 -1.19
CA SER A 285 -35.75 13.25 -0.82
C SER A 285 -36.26 11.88 -0.33
N ASP A 286 -35.84 10.79 -0.98
CA ASP A 286 -36.26 9.43 -0.63
C ASP A 286 -35.58 8.95 0.67
N THR A 287 -34.31 9.29 0.82
CA THR A 287 -33.47 8.80 1.91
C THR A 287 -33.59 9.64 3.17
N LYS A 288 -33.93 10.94 3.01
CA LYS A 288 -33.81 12.00 4.02
C LYS A 288 -32.36 12.23 4.48
N MET A 289 -31.40 11.93 3.61
CA MET A 289 -29.98 12.10 3.85
C MET A 289 -29.41 13.03 2.79
N LYS A 290 -28.53 13.96 3.19
CA LYS A 290 -27.74 14.74 2.23
C LYS A 290 -26.67 13.84 1.61
N VAL A 291 -26.56 13.78 0.30
CA VAL A 291 -25.60 12.88 -0.37
C VAL A 291 -24.60 13.65 -1.22
N ARG A 292 -23.40 13.09 -1.37
CA ARG A 292 -22.39 13.61 -2.29
C ARG A 292 -21.87 12.50 -3.18
N VAL A 293 -21.65 12.82 -4.45
CA VAL A 293 -21.12 11.87 -5.43
C VAL A 293 -19.63 12.12 -5.62
N VAL A 294 -18.83 11.05 -5.61
CA VAL A 294 -17.42 11.06 -5.97
C VAL A 294 -17.09 9.94 -6.94
N GLU A 295 -16.14 10.20 -7.82
CA GLU A 295 -15.63 9.19 -8.74
C GLU A 295 -14.45 8.45 -8.11
N LEU A 296 -14.41 7.13 -8.26
CA LEU A 296 -13.24 6.35 -7.83
C LEU A 296 -12.06 6.60 -8.77
N LYS A 297 -11.16 7.48 -8.34
CA LYS A 297 -9.86 7.75 -8.96
C LYS A 297 -8.72 7.30 -8.05
N LEU A 298 -7.51 7.28 -8.59
CA LEU A 298 -6.29 7.08 -7.80
C LEU A 298 -5.72 8.39 -7.22
N ASP A 299 -6.34 9.53 -7.55
CA ASP A 299 -6.12 10.79 -6.85
C ASP A 299 -7.23 10.97 -5.81
N PHE A 300 -6.85 10.90 -4.53
CA PHE A 300 -7.79 10.91 -3.42
C PHE A 300 -8.14 12.32 -2.94
N LYS A 301 -7.58 13.39 -3.53
CA LYS A 301 -7.89 14.78 -3.14
C LYS A 301 -9.37 15.12 -3.23
N ASP A 302 -10.05 14.67 -4.28
CA ASP A 302 -11.48 14.91 -4.49
C ASP A 302 -12.33 14.25 -3.38
N MET A 303 -11.91 13.07 -2.92
CA MET A 303 -12.55 12.36 -1.83
C MET A 303 -12.34 13.07 -0.49
N ILE A 304 -11.12 13.51 -0.20
CA ILE A 304 -10.84 14.36 0.98
C ILE A 304 -11.72 15.62 0.94
N ARG A 305 -11.81 16.30 -0.21
CA ARG A 305 -12.68 17.46 -0.41
C ARG A 305 -14.15 17.16 -0.20
N ALA A 306 -14.61 15.98 -0.59
CA ALA A 306 -15.99 15.57 -0.47
C ALA A 306 -16.41 15.32 0.99
N VAL A 307 -15.49 14.94 1.87
CA VAL A 307 -15.79 14.61 3.27
C VAL A 307 -15.43 15.75 4.23
N HIS A 308 -14.36 16.49 3.95
CA HIS A 308 -13.78 17.45 4.90
C HIS A 308 -14.75 18.59 5.27
N PRO A 309 -14.95 18.91 6.57
CA PRO A 309 -15.89 19.93 7.02
C PRO A 309 -15.64 21.35 6.53
N LEU A 310 -14.39 21.65 6.18
CA LEU A 310 -13.97 22.94 5.64
C LEU A 310 -13.42 22.75 4.21
N PRO A 311 -14.25 22.90 3.16
CA PRO A 311 -13.83 22.65 1.78
C PRO A 311 -12.67 23.54 1.31
N TRP A 312 -12.58 24.76 1.84
CA TRP A 312 -11.53 25.72 1.47
C TRP A 312 -10.14 25.30 1.95
N VAL A 313 -10.04 24.49 3.00
CA VAL A 313 -8.76 24.06 3.58
C VAL A 313 -8.07 23.04 2.66
N VAL A 314 -8.84 22.32 1.83
CA VAL A 314 -8.30 21.34 0.89
C VAL A 314 -7.42 21.97 -0.20
N LYS A 315 -7.52 23.29 -0.43
CA LYS A 315 -6.57 24.01 -1.30
C LYS A 315 -5.12 23.98 -0.78
N HIS A 316 -4.93 23.65 0.49
CA HIS A 316 -3.62 23.49 1.12
C HIS A 316 -3.10 22.06 1.03
N VAL A 317 -3.88 21.10 0.54
CA VAL A 317 -3.41 19.75 0.29
C VAL A 317 -2.48 19.75 -0.92
N GLU A 318 -1.22 19.44 -0.68
CA GLU A 318 -0.23 19.23 -1.71
C GLU A 318 -0.40 17.88 -2.36
N ASP A 319 -0.52 16.85 -1.53
CA ASP A 319 -0.49 15.47 -1.95
C ASP A 319 -1.35 14.58 -1.07
N VAL A 320 -1.94 13.55 -1.68
CA VAL A 320 -2.64 12.47 -0.95
C VAL A 320 -2.24 11.16 -1.60
N ASP A 321 -1.58 10.28 -0.86
CA ASP A 321 -1.19 8.95 -1.33
C ASP A 321 -1.12 7.96 -0.17
N PHE A 322 -1.09 6.67 -0.47
CA PHE A 322 -0.86 5.63 0.52
C PHE A 322 0.59 5.64 0.99
N GLN A 323 0.79 5.47 2.29
CA GLN A 323 2.10 5.30 2.90
C GLN A 323 1.97 4.29 4.04
N GLY A 324 2.50 3.08 3.85
CA GLY A 324 2.24 1.97 4.78
C GLY A 324 0.75 1.64 4.85
N ASN A 325 0.23 1.47 6.07
CA ASN A 325 -1.21 1.30 6.32
C ASN A 325 -2.00 2.58 6.00
N GLU A 326 -1.41 3.77 6.01
CA GLU A 326 -2.20 5.01 6.10
C GLU A 326 -2.43 5.68 4.74
N LEU A 327 -3.53 6.42 4.62
CA LEU A 327 -3.68 7.47 3.61
C LEU A 327 -3.06 8.76 4.13
N VAL A 328 -1.90 9.14 3.60
CA VAL A 328 -1.17 10.34 4.04
C VAL A 328 -1.62 11.55 3.25
N VAL A 329 -2.01 12.60 3.97
CA VAL A 329 -2.33 13.92 3.40
C VAL A 329 -1.19 14.89 3.71
N ARG A 330 -0.42 15.28 2.70
CA ARG A 330 0.64 16.29 2.83
C ARG A 330 0.09 17.68 2.58
N LEU A 331 0.38 18.61 3.48
CA LEU A 331 -0.06 20.00 3.38
C LEU A 331 1.08 20.91 2.92
N LYS A 332 0.78 21.84 2.00
CA LYS A 332 1.71 22.89 1.52
C LYS A 332 2.12 23.89 2.60
N LYS A 333 1.31 24.01 3.65
CA LYS A 333 1.51 24.94 4.76
C LYS A 333 0.80 24.40 6.00
N GLU A 334 1.28 24.79 7.17
CA GLU A 334 0.58 24.49 8.42
C GLU A 334 -0.86 24.99 8.36
N SER A 335 -1.77 24.12 8.81
CA SER A 335 -3.20 24.42 8.76
C SER A 335 -3.91 23.67 9.89
N GLY A 336 -3.97 24.33 11.06
CA GLY A 336 -4.79 23.84 12.17
C GLY A 336 -6.26 23.65 11.80
N GLY A 337 -6.75 24.35 10.76
CA GLY A 337 -8.09 24.15 10.20
C GLY A 337 -8.27 22.81 9.48
N PHE A 338 -7.20 22.19 8.96
CA PHE A 338 -7.28 20.87 8.33
C PHE A 338 -7.48 19.79 9.38
N ILE A 339 -6.71 19.85 10.47
CA ILE A 339 -6.87 18.92 11.60
C ILE A 339 -8.18 19.21 12.34
N GLY A 340 -8.51 20.49 12.52
CA GLY A 340 -9.64 20.97 13.31
C GLY A 340 -9.34 20.95 14.81
N GLN A 341 -10.17 21.66 15.59
CA GLN A 341 -10.04 21.65 17.06
C GLN A 341 -10.20 20.22 17.59
N LYS A 342 -9.26 19.76 18.43
CA LYS A 342 -9.21 18.37 18.93
C LYS A 342 -9.24 17.31 17.81
N GLY A 343 -8.76 17.61 16.61
CA GLY A 343 -8.75 16.64 15.49
C GLY A 343 -10.13 16.28 14.95
N VAL A 344 -11.17 17.07 15.20
CA VAL A 344 -12.55 16.74 14.80
C VAL A 344 -12.69 16.56 13.28
N ASN A 345 -12.06 17.43 12.50
CA ASN A 345 -12.18 17.39 11.04
C ASN A 345 -11.50 16.15 10.45
N ILE A 346 -10.30 15.84 10.93
CA ILE A 346 -9.55 14.68 10.44
C ILE A 346 -10.19 13.36 10.85
N ARG A 347 -10.78 13.27 12.06
CA ARG A 347 -11.48 12.06 12.52
C ARG A 347 -12.67 11.68 11.65
N LEU A 348 -13.41 12.65 11.11
CA LEU A 348 -14.49 12.36 10.16
C LEU A 348 -13.94 11.80 8.84
N VAL A 349 -12.86 12.40 8.33
CA VAL A 349 -12.18 11.91 7.12
C VAL A 349 -11.66 10.50 7.34
N GLU A 350 -10.98 10.27 8.46
CA GLU A 350 -10.47 8.95 8.86
C GLU A 350 -11.58 7.91 8.96
N TYR A 351 -12.73 8.25 9.56
CA TYR A 351 -13.87 7.34 9.60
C TYR A 351 -14.29 6.88 8.20
N VAL A 352 -14.46 7.81 7.26
CA VAL A 352 -14.89 7.47 5.89
C VAL A 352 -13.81 6.65 5.16
N ILE A 353 -12.54 7.04 5.28
CA ILE A 353 -11.42 6.34 4.68
C ILE A 353 -11.27 4.91 5.24
N LYS A 354 -11.43 4.73 6.55
CA LYS A 354 -11.42 3.42 7.20
C LYS A 354 -12.57 2.53 6.73
N GLN A 355 -13.78 3.07 6.57
CA GLN A 355 -14.91 2.32 5.99
C GLN A 355 -14.68 1.90 4.54
N MET A 356 -13.93 2.68 3.76
CA MET A 356 -13.67 2.42 2.35
C MET A 356 -12.51 1.45 2.11
N PHE A 357 -11.39 1.66 2.80
CA PHE A 357 -10.13 0.99 2.50
C PHE A 357 -9.52 0.25 3.69
N ASN A 358 -10.13 0.34 4.87
CA ASN A 358 -9.60 -0.22 6.12
C ASN A 358 -8.19 0.31 6.47
N VAL A 359 -7.97 1.60 6.22
CA VAL A 359 -6.70 2.32 6.44
C VAL A 359 -6.89 3.51 7.36
N GLY A 360 -5.82 3.87 8.10
CA GLY A 360 -5.75 5.12 8.86
C GLY A 360 -5.59 6.35 7.97
N VAL A 361 -5.63 7.54 8.58
CA VAL A 361 -5.30 8.80 7.90
C VAL A 361 -4.29 9.57 8.73
N ARG A 362 -3.17 9.94 8.11
CA ARG A 362 -2.13 10.76 8.73
C ARG A 362 -1.97 12.07 7.96
N VAL A 363 -1.81 13.17 8.68
CA VAL A 363 -1.59 14.49 8.09
C VAL A 363 -0.15 14.87 8.35
N ILE A 364 0.61 15.18 7.29
CA ILE A 364 1.99 15.67 7.39
C ILE A 364 1.99 17.16 7.09
N GLN A 365 2.53 17.93 8.03
CA GLN A 365 2.75 19.37 7.87
C GLN A 365 4.19 19.64 7.39
N PRO A 366 4.45 20.77 6.69
CA PRO A 366 5.77 21.02 6.08
C PRO A 366 6.95 20.98 7.06
N ASN A 367 6.72 21.31 8.34
CA ASN A 367 7.76 21.33 9.36
C ASN A 367 8.12 19.94 9.92
N GLU A 368 7.29 18.92 9.64
CA GLU A 368 7.51 17.53 10.09
C GLU A 368 8.38 16.72 9.11
N GLU A 369 8.55 17.19 7.85
CA GLU A 369 9.35 16.47 6.83
C GLU A 369 10.85 16.37 7.15
N ASN A 370 11.36 17.18 8.09
CA ASN A 370 12.76 17.16 8.51
C ASN A 370 13.06 16.21 9.69
N GLN A 371 12.08 15.44 10.19
CA GLN A 371 12.23 14.58 11.37
C GLN A 371 11.92 13.10 11.15
N SER A 372 11.60 12.67 9.92
CA SER A 372 11.17 11.29 9.58
C SER A 372 12.11 10.54 8.64
#